data_AF-A0A059WTD4-F1
#
_entry.id   AF-A0A059WTD4-F1
#
_cell.length_a   1.000
_cell.length_b   1.000
_cell.length_c   1.000
_cell.angle_alpha   90.00
_cell.angle_beta   90.00
_cell.angle_gamma   90.00
#
_symmetry.space_group_name_H-M   'P 1'
#
loop_
_entity.id
_entity.type
_entity.pdbx_description
1 polymer ?
#
loop_
_entity_poly.entity_id
_entity_poly.type
_entity_poly.pdbx_seq_one_letter_code
_entity_poly.pdbx_strand_id
1 'polypeptide(L)'
;MQLADALLPPDVTYFDEIGGEPALRAIIDEFVERVFADTMIGYLFARASKERVKRMEYEHAAVFLGAPLTYSGRAIDEVHRRHPIMGGHFGRRRQILKTTLEKHGVSTVIVEAWLAHQDALRESVTSDPITQCNHQPPPGSRGEGES
;
A
#
# COMPACT_ATOMS: atom_id res chain seq x y z
N MET A 1 -18.28 -18.06 -26.21
CA MET A 1 -18.96 -17.79 -24.92
C MET A 1 -18.11 -16.76 -24.18
N GLN A 2 -18.25 -15.49 -24.55
CA GLN A 2 -17.57 -14.37 -23.89
C GLN A 2 -18.56 -13.86 -22.85
N LEU A 3 -18.30 -14.11 -21.57
CA LEU A 3 -19.16 -13.68 -20.47
C LEU A 3 -18.29 -12.91 -19.46
N ALA A 4 -18.76 -11.70 -19.16
CA ALA A 4 -18.27 -10.76 -18.15
C ALA A 4 -16.98 -9.99 -18.50
N ASP A 5 -17.05 -9.19 -19.55
CA ASP A 5 -16.44 -7.85 -19.50
C ASP A 5 -17.59 -6.90 -19.12
N ALA A 6 -17.83 -6.76 -17.81
CA ALA A 6 -18.72 -5.71 -17.31
C ALA A 6 -17.94 -4.39 -17.45
N LEU A 7 -17.88 -3.91 -18.69
CA LEU A 7 -17.33 -2.61 -19.04
C LEU A 7 -18.18 -1.55 -18.35
N LEU A 8 -17.69 -1.10 -17.20
CA LEU A 8 -18.00 0.22 -16.70
C LEU A 8 -17.84 1.22 -17.87
N PRO A 9 -18.70 2.26 -17.94
CA PRO A 9 -18.50 3.33 -18.90
C PRO A 9 -17.04 3.84 -18.81
N PRO A 10 -16.43 4.26 -19.92
CA PRO A 10 -15.03 4.72 -19.95
C PRO A 10 -14.73 5.91 -19.00
N ASP A 11 -15.77 6.48 -18.40
CA ASP A 11 -15.74 7.64 -17.51
C ASP A 11 -15.95 7.28 -16.02
N VAL A 12 -16.14 6.00 -15.66
CA VAL A 12 -16.30 5.60 -14.24
C VAL A 12 -14.96 5.21 -13.67
N THR A 13 -14.56 5.91 -12.61
CA THR A 13 -13.27 5.71 -11.96
C THR A 13 -13.36 4.69 -10.83
N TYR A 14 -12.22 4.15 -10.37
CA TYR A 14 -12.22 3.33 -9.14
C TYR A 14 -12.74 4.11 -7.94
N PHE A 15 -12.55 5.43 -7.92
CA PHE A 15 -13.11 6.29 -6.90
C PHE A 15 -14.65 6.25 -6.90
N ASP A 16 -15.27 6.30 -8.06
CA ASP A 16 -16.73 6.17 -8.20
C ASP A 16 -17.20 4.78 -7.79
N GLU A 17 -16.50 3.72 -8.23
CA GLU A 17 -16.84 2.32 -7.90
C GLU A 17 -16.82 2.01 -6.41
N ILE A 18 -15.85 2.55 -5.65
CA ILE A 18 -15.81 2.32 -4.20
C ILE A 18 -16.90 3.10 -3.45
N GLY A 19 -17.65 4.00 -4.11
CA GLY A 19 -18.67 4.84 -3.49
C GLY A 19 -18.22 6.28 -3.23
N GLY A 20 -17.18 6.75 -3.92
CA GLY A 20 -16.71 8.13 -3.90
C GLY A 20 -16.10 8.58 -2.57
N GLU A 21 -16.16 9.89 -2.33
CA GLU A 21 -15.53 10.53 -1.17
C GLU A 21 -15.97 9.95 0.18
N PRO A 22 -17.27 9.72 0.46
CA PRO A 22 -17.69 9.23 1.77
C PRO A 22 -17.11 7.84 2.09
N ALA A 23 -17.11 6.94 1.10
CA ALA A 23 -16.58 5.60 1.26
C ALA A 23 -15.05 5.61 1.43
N LEU A 24 -14.34 6.38 0.59
CA LEU A 24 -12.89 6.48 0.72
C LEU A 24 -12.48 7.09 2.06
N ARG A 25 -13.19 8.11 2.55
CA ARG A 25 -12.91 8.69 3.87
C ARG A 25 -13.08 7.66 4.99
N ALA A 26 -14.12 6.84 4.95
CA ALA A 26 -14.35 5.79 5.95
C ALA A 26 -13.24 4.72 5.93
N ILE A 27 -12.82 4.29 4.73
CA ILE A 27 -11.71 3.35 4.53
C ILE A 27 -10.41 3.92 5.12
N ILE A 28 -10.08 5.18 4.78
CA ILE A 28 -8.85 5.83 5.22
C ILE A 28 -8.85 6.08 6.73
N ASP A 29 -10.00 6.46 7.29
CA ASP A 29 -10.15 6.63 8.73
C ASP A 29 -9.80 5.35 9.48
N GLU A 30 -10.44 4.23 9.12
CA GLU A 30 -10.17 2.94 9.73
C GLU A 30 -8.73 2.46 9.47
N PHE A 31 -8.24 2.60 8.24
CA PHE A 31 -6.87 2.22 7.90
C PHE A 31 -5.85 2.93 8.78
N VAL A 32 -5.97 4.26 8.94
CA VAL A 32 -5.04 5.04 9.75
C VAL A 32 -5.18 4.74 11.23
N GLU A 33 -6.41 4.53 11.74
CA GLU A 33 -6.60 4.09 13.14
C GLU A 33 -5.88 2.78 13.41
N ARG A 34 -6.02 1.79 12.50
CA ARG A 34 -5.35 0.49 12.63
C ARG A 34 -3.84 0.60 12.53
N VAL A 35 -3.32 1.46 11.65
CA VAL A 35 -1.87 1.71 11.53
C VAL A 35 -1.30 2.32 12.82
N PHE A 36 -1.98 3.31 13.41
CA PHE A 36 -1.53 3.96 14.64
C PHE A 36 -1.62 3.03 15.86
N ALA A 37 -2.61 2.14 15.89
CA ALA A 37 -2.79 1.17 16.96
C ALA A 37 -1.93 -0.10 16.82
N ASP A 38 -1.25 -0.29 15.68
CA ASP A 38 -0.48 -1.50 15.41
C ASP A 38 0.79 -1.56 16.27
N THR A 39 1.00 -2.71 16.92
CA THR A 39 2.15 -2.91 17.82
C THR A 39 3.50 -2.92 17.10
N MET A 40 3.54 -3.26 15.81
CA MET A 40 4.79 -3.36 15.04
C MET A 40 5.14 -2.07 14.31
N ILE A 41 4.18 -1.23 13.94
CA ILE A 41 4.45 -0.01 13.15
C ILE A 41 3.91 1.27 13.77
N GLY A 42 3.00 1.23 14.73
CA GLY A 42 2.37 2.41 15.32
C GLY A 42 3.38 3.38 15.96
N TYR A 43 4.47 2.86 16.52
CA TYR A 43 5.53 3.69 17.11
C TYR A 43 6.21 4.62 16.09
N LEU A 44 6.22 4.28 14.80
CA LEU A 44 6.77 5.13 13.73
C LEU A 44 5.96 6.42 13.57
N PHE A 45 4.69 6.41 14.00
CA PHE A 45 3.75 7.52 13.89
C PHE A 45 3.58 8.33 15.18
N ALA A 46 4.32 8.01 16.25
CA ALA A 46 4.14 8.62 17.58
C ALA A 46 4.25 10.16 17.62
N ARG A 47 4.95 10.75 16.65
CA ARG A 47 5.10 12.22 16.52
C ARG A 47 4.30 12.82 15.36
N ALA A 48 3.56 11.99 14.61
CA ALA A 48 2.75 12.43 13.50
C ALA A 48 1.36 12.87 14.00
N SER A 49 0.82 13.94 13.42
CA SER A 49 -0.61 14.24 13.58
C SER A 49 -1.42 13.22 12.79
N LYS A 50 -2.30 12.49 13.47
CA LYS A 50 -3.14 11.47 12.86
C LYS A 50 -4.07 12.07 11.80
N GLU A 51 -4.62 13.24 12.06
CA GLU A 51 -5.51 14.01 11.19
C GLU A 51 -4.76 14.43 9.92
N ARG A 52 -3.50 14.86 10.08
CA ARG A 52 -2.63 15.13 8.92
C ARG A 52 -2.39 13.86 8.11
N VAL A 53 -2.10 12.72 8.75
CA VAL A 53 -1.89 11.44 8.05
C VAL A 53 -3.17 11.02 7.30
N LYS A 54 -4.34 11.05 7.95
CA LYS A 54 -5.64 10.77 7.31
C LYS A 54 -5.87 11.63 6.07
N ARG A 55 -5.59 12.93 6.15
CA ARG A 55 -5.72 13.82 4.99
C ARG A 55 -4.77 13.44 3.85
N MET A 56 -3.50 13.21 4.14
CA MET A 56 -2.50 12.89 3.10
C MET A 56 -2.76 11.51 2.47
N GLU A 57 -3.15 10.52 3.27
CA GLU A 57 -3.52 9.19 2.77
C GLU A 57 -4.78 9.24 1.90
N TYR A 58 -5.78 10.04 2.30
CA TYR A 58 -6.97 10.28 1.47
C TYR A 58 -6.59 10.91 0.13
N GLU A 59 -5.82 12.01 0.13
CA GLU A 59 -5.45 12.68 -1.12
C GLU A 59 -4.65 11.74 -2.04
N HIS A 60 -3.68 11.01 -1.48
CA HIS A 60 -2.86 10.08 -2.24
C HIS A 60 -3.68 8.94 -2.85
N ALA A 61 -4.59 8.35 -2.06
CA ALA A 61 -5.50 7.32 -2.53
C ALA A 61 -6.48 7.84 -3.57
N ALA A 62 -7.08 9.00 -3.33
CA ALA A 62 -8.12 9.55 -4.18
C ALA A 62 -7.56 9.92 -5.56
N VAL A 63 -6.34 10.49 -5.63
CA VAL A 63 -5.65 10.72 -6.92
C VAL A 63 -5.44 9.40 -7.67
N PHE A 64 -4.92 8.37 -6.98
CA PHE A 64 -4.69 7.07 -7.61
C PHE A 64 -5.99 6.43 -8.13
N LEU A 65 -7.08 6.55 -7.37
CA LEU A 65 -8.38 6.00 -7.71
C LEU A 65 -9.12 6.80 -8.81
N GLY A 66 -8.56 7.92 -9.26
CA GLY A 66 -9.07 8.71 -10.39
C GLY A 66 -9.93 9.91 -10.02
N ALA A 67 -10.00 10.30 -8.73
CA ALA A 67 -10.74 11.49 -8.35
C ALA A 67 -10.05 12.78 -8.84
N PRO A 68 -10.83 13.83 -9.19
CA PRO A 68 -10.31 15.07 -9.77
C PRO A 68 -9.72 16.01 -8.70
N LEU A 69 -8.75 15.52 -7.94
CA LEU A 69 -7.98 16.30 -6.97
C LEU A 69 -6.49 16.21 -7.26
N THR A 70 -5.70 16.93 -6.47
CA THR A 70 -4.24 16.90 -6.53
C THR A 70 -3.70 16.61 -5.14
N TYR A 71 -2.70 15.74 -5.08
CA TYR A 71 -1.97 15.48 -3.85
C TYR A 71 -1.18 16.73 -3.45
N SER A 72 -1.46 17.27 -2.26
CA SER A 72 -0.85 18.51 -1.76
C SER A 72 0.37 18.28 -0.86
N GLY A 73 0.71 17.01 -0.62
CA GLY A 73 1.82 16.64 0.24
C GLY A 73 3.19 16.79 -0.44
N ARG A 74 4.24 16.69 0.36
CA ARG A 74 5.62 16.59 -0.13
C ARG A 74 5.82 15.25 -0.83
N ALA A 75 6.86 15.16 -1.66
CA ALA A 75 7.24 13.91 -2.30
C ALA A 75 7.39 12.78 -1.27
N ILE A 76 6.93 11.58 -1.64
CA ILE A 76 6.89 10.41 -0.74
C ILE A 76 8.29 10.09 -0.21
N ASP A 77 9.31 10.14 -1.06
CA ASP A 77 10.70 9.90 -0.66
C ASP A 77 11.20 10.93 0.36
N GLU A 78 10.92 12.22 0.17
CA GLU A 78 11.33 13.28 1.10
C GLU A 78 10.72 13.08 2.49
N VAL A 79 9.45 12.67 2.55
CA VAL A 79 8.74 12.43 3.81
C VAL A 79 9.32 11.22 4.55
N HIS A 80 9.62 10.13 3.83
CA HIS A 80 9.97 8.85 4.45
C HIS A 80 11.47 8.67 4.68
N ARG A 81 12.35 9.37 3.95
CA ARG A 81 13.82 9.22 4.01
C ARG A 81 14.44 9.37 5.41
N ARG A 82 13.79 10.12 6.32
CA ARG A 82 14.29 10.36 7.68
C ARG A 82 13.88 9.28 8.69
N HIS A 83 13.06 8.32 8.28
CA HIS A 83 12.51 7.29 9.15
C HIS A 83 13.13 5.92 8.84
N PRO A 84 13.51 5.13 9.87
CA PRO A 84 14.07 3.80 9.68
C PRO A 84 12.98 2.78 9.33
N ILE A 85 12.42 2.90 8.13
CA ILE A 85 11.35 2.02 7.65
C ILE A 85 12.00 0.86 6.89
N MET A 86 11.84 -0.36 7.41
CA MET A 86 12.33 -1.59 6.80
C MET A 86 11.22 -2.26 5.99
N GLY A 87 11.58 -3.19 5.10
CA GLY A 87 10.62 -3.97 4.31
C GLY A 87 9.52 -4.65 5.14
N GLY A 88 9.84 -5.14 6.35
CA GLY A 88 8.85 -5.70 7.27
C GLY A 88 7.79 -4.69 7.75
N HIS A 89 8.20 -3.45 8.04
CA HIS A 89 7.27 -2.37 8.41
C HIS A 89 6.34 -2.01 7.24
N PHE A 90 6.90 -1.92 6.04
CA PHE A 90 6.12 -1.67 4.82
C PHE A 90 5.10 -2.79 4.57
N GLY A 91 5.55 -4.05 4.66
CA GLY A 91 4.71 -5.23 4.51
C GLY A 91 3.57 -5.26 5.52
N ARG A 92 3.81 -4.87 6.78
CA ARG A 92 2.75 -4.77 7.79
C ARG A 92 1.71 -3.70 7.42
N ARG A 93 2.13 -2.49 7.05
CA ARG A 93 1.20 -1.43 6.61
C ARG A 93 0.37 -1.89 5.41
N ARG A 94 1.00 -2.53 4.42
CA ARG A 94 0.34 -3.10 3.24
C ARG A 94 -0.71 -4.15 3.61
N GLN A 95 -0.41 -5.03 4.57
CA GLN A 95 -1.36 -6.03 5.05
C GLN A 95 -2.55 -5.41 5.79
N ILE A 96 -2.31 -4.36 6.59
CA ILE A 96 -3.39 -3.60 7.23
C ILE A 96 -4.31 -2.99 6.16
N LEU A 97 -3.74 -2.35 5.13
CA LEU A 97 -4.50 -1.80 4.01
C LEU A 97 -5.37 -2.88 3.35
N LYS A 98 -4.77 -4.01 2.93
CA LYS A 98 -5.50 -5.13 2.31
C LYS A 98 -6.72 -5.53 3.13
N THR A 99 -6.52 -5.81 4.42
CA THR A 99 -7.61 -6.27 5.29
C THR A 99 -8.64 -5.18 5.59
N THR A 100 -8.27 -3.90 5.58
CA THR A 100 -9.24 -2.80 5.69
C THR A 100 -10.10 -2.75 4.44
N LEU A 101 -9.51 -2.80 3.25
CA LEU A 101 -10.26 -2.77 1.99
C LEU A 101 -11.23 -3.96 1.88
N GLU A 102 -10.77 -5.16 2.21
CA GLU A 102 -11.59 -6.37 2.25
C GLU A 102 -12.77 -6.24 3.22
N LYS A 103 -12.54 -5.67 4.41
CA LYS A 103 -13.61 -5.42 5.40
C LYS A 103 -14.66 -4.43 4.89
N HIS A 104 -14.24 -3.43 4.11
CA HIS A 104 -15.13 -2.44 3.51
C HIS A 104 -15.82 -2.96 2.23
N GLY A 105 -15.60 -4.21 1.85
CA GLY A 105 -16.25 -4.82 0.68
C GLY A 105 -15.76 -4.28 -0.65
N VAL A 106 -14.56 -3.69 -0.69
CA VAL A 106 -13.93 -3.21 -1.93
C VAL A 106 -13.68 -4.41 -2.84
N SER A 107 -13.96 -4.26 -4.14
CA SER A 107 -13.80 -5.34 -5.11
C SER A 107 -12.34 -5.80 -5.21
N THR A 108 -12.11 -7.08 -5.46
CA THR A 108 -10.75 -7.66 -5.54
C THR A 108 -9.88 -6.94 -6.56
N VAL A 109 -10.46 -6.51 -7.69
CA VAL A 109 -9.76 -5.76 -8.73
C VAL A 109 -9.18 -4.46 -8.18
N ILE A 110 -9.96 -3.67 -7.45
CA ILE A 110 -9.52 -2.40 -6.86
C ILE A 110 -8.52 -2.65 -5.72
N VAL A 111 -8.73 -3.70 -4.92
CA VAL A 111 -7.76 -4.10 -3.87
C VAL A 111 -6.41 -4.40 -4.48
N GLU A 112 -6.35 -5.24 -5.51
CA GLU A 112 -5.11 -5.63 -6.18
C GLU A 112 -4.42 -4.42 -6.82
N ALA A 113 -5.17 -3.58 -7.54
CA ALA A 113 -4.65 -2.37 -8.16
C ALA A 113 -4.05 -1.41 -7.13
N TRP A 114 -4.75 -1.16 -6.02
CA TRP A 114 -4.26 -0.25 -4.98
C TRP A 114 -3.05 -0.83 -4.25
N LEU A 115 -3.02 -2.13 -3.96
CA LEU A 115 -1.85 -2.77 -3.38
C LEU A 115 -0.64 -2.74 -4.31
N ALA A 116 -0.83 -2.96 -5.62
CA ALA A 116 0.24 -2.86 -6.61
C ALA A 116 0.80 -1.43 -6.70
N HIS A 117 -0.08 -0.42 -6.67
CA HIS A 117 0.34 0.98 -6.61
C HIS A 117 1.15 1.29 -5.35
N GLN A 118 0.77 0.76 -4.19
CA GLN A 118 1.58 0.90 -2.98
C GLN A 118 2.93 0.19 -3.12
N ASP A 119 2.97 -1.04 -3.65
CA ASP A 119 4.23 -1.77 -3.85
C ASP A 119 5.22 -1.03 -4.76
N ALA A 120 4.74 -0.31 -5.77
CA ALA A 120 5.58 0.54 -6.63
C ALA A 120 6.28 1.68 -5.86
N LEU A 121 5.75 2.09 -4.70
CA LEU A 121 6.34 3.12 -3.84
C LEU A 121 7.34 2.56 -2.84
N ARG A 122 7.51 1.23 -2.76
CA ARG A 122 8.32 0.59 -1.72
C ARG A 122 9.74 1.17 -1.66
N GLU A 123 10.41 1.26 -2.79
CA GLU A 123 11.79 1.78 -2.87
C GLU A 123 11.93 3.24 -2.42
N SER A 124 10.86 4.03 -2.55
CA SER A 124 10.82 5.42 -2.06
C SER A 124 10.59 5.52 -0.55
N VAL A 125 10.09 4.45 0.08
CA VAL A 125 9.67 4.45 1.49
C VAL A 125 10.65 3.68 2.37
N THR A 126 11.22 2.58 1.88
CA THR A 126 12.08 1.71 2.66
C THR A 126 13.55 2.12 2.61
N SER A 127 14.24 1.99 3.74
CA SER A 127 15.67 2.29 3.87
C SER A 127 16.58 1.09 3.62
N ASP A 128 16.02 -0.13 3.60
CA ASP A 128 16.78 -1.32 3.21
C ASP A 128 16.77 -1.47 1.69
N PRO A 129 17.95 -1.59 1.04
CA PRO A 129 18.00 -2.16 -0.30
C PRO A 129 17.41 -3.57 -0.17
N ILE A 130 16.48 -3.93 -1.06
CA ILE A 130 15.84 -5.25 -1.11
C ILE A 130 16.92 -6.28 -0.77
N THR A 131 16.92 -6.79 0.46
CA THR A 131 17.67 -8.00 0.75
C THR A 131 16.85 -9.06 0.03
N GLN A 132 17.12 -9.24 -1.25
CA GLN A 132 16.89 -10.51 -1.86
C GLN A 132 17.71 -11.44 -0.96
N CYS A 133 17.03 -12.16 -0.08
CA CYS A 133 17.55 -13.43 0.39
C CYS A 133 17.62 -14.32 -0.84
N ASN A 134 18.56 -14.02 -1.74
CA ASN A 134 19.09 -14.94 -2.72
C ASN A 134 19.77 -15.99 -1.86
N HIS A 135 19.01 -17.01 -1.50
CA HIS A 135 19.57 -18.30 -1.18
C HIS A 135 20.10 -18.90 -2.49
N GLN A 136 21.10 -18.25 -3.06
CA GLN A 136 21.93 -18.86 -4.07
C GLN A 136 22.92 -19.71 -3.28
N PRO A 137 22.87 -21.05 -3.40
CA PRO A 137 23.91 -21.86 -2.80
C PRO A 137 25.26 -21.40 -3.37
N PRO A 138 26.33 -21.41 -2.57
CA PRO A 138 27.65 -20.98 -3.02
C PRO A 138 28.02 -21.77 -4.29
N PRO A 139 28.54 -21.13 -5.34
CA PRO A 139 29.02 -21.84 -6.52
C PRO A 139 30.26 -22.65 -6.10
N GLY A 140 30.08 -23.95 -5.84
CA GLY A 140 31.19 -24.77 -5.36
C GLY A 140 30.88 -26.15 -4.76
N SER A 141 29.63 -26.58 -4.60
CA SER A 141 29.37 -27.99 -4.23
C SER A 141 29.45 -28.89 -5.47
N ARG A 142 30.66 -29.05 -5.99
CA ARG A 142 31.04 -30.16 -6.88
C ARG A 142 31.87 -31.12 -6.05
N GLY A 143 31.37 -32.33 -5.84
CA GLY A 143 32.06 -33.46 -5.23
C GLY A 143 31.03 -34.54 -4.94
N GLU A 144 30.80 -35.47 -5.88
CA GLU A 144 31.29 -36.87 -5.81
C GLU A 144 30.29 -37.73 -4.99
N GLY A 145 29.60 -38.73 -5.53
CA GLY A 145 30.13 -39.85 -6.31
C GLY A 145 30.41 -41.02 -5.36
N GLU A 146 29.71 -42.15 -5.55
CA GLU A 146 29.96 -43.48 -4.97
C GLU A 146 29.66 -43.65 -3.45
N SER A 147 29.01 -44.73 -2.97
CA SER A 147 28.59 -46.03 -3.50
C SER A 147 27.28 -46.48 -2.84
#